data_AF-A0A6A3DH27-F1
#
_entry.id   AF-A0A6A3DH27-F1
#
_cell.length_a   1.000
_cell.length_b   1.000
_cell.length_c   1.000
_cell.angle_alpha   90.00
_cell.angle_beta   90.00
_cell.angle_gamma   90.00
#
_symmetry.space_group_name_H-M   'P 1'
#
loop_
_entity.id
_entity.type
_entity.pdbx_description
1 polymer ?
#
loop_
_entity_poly.entity_id
_entity_poly.type
_entity_poly.pdbx_seq_one_letter_code
_entity_poly.pdbx_strand_id
1 'polypeptide(L)' 'MTKIKKTRAASKSMDSGLFAHVKAQEERKLVDKLRDIGLGQYIELPQIAVMGDTSSGKSSLLSALSGVSFPSSDQLTT' A
#
# COMPACT_ATOMS: atom_id res chain seq x y z
N MET A 1 22.09 -51.88 -11.97
CA MET A 1 20.79 -51.70 -12.64
C MET A 1 19.87 -50.91 -11.70
N THR A 2 19.31 -49.81 -12.20
CA THR A 2 18.05 -49.09 -11.79
C THR A 2 17.87 -48.68 -10.30
N LYS A 3 18.05 -47.42 -9.84
CA LYS A 3 17.38 -46.11 -10.10
C LYS A 3 16.06 -45.91 -9.33
N ILE A 4 16.02 -45.09 -8.27
CA ILE A 4 14.80 -44.35 -7.84
C ILE A 4 15.17 -42.98 -7.25
N LYS A 5 14.61 -41.93 -7.85
CA LYS A 5 14.66 -40.51 -7.45
C LYS A 5 13.79 -40.30 -6.21
N LYS A 6 14.20 -39.44 -5.27
CA LYS A 6 13.24 -38.71 -4.43
C LYS A 6 13.39 -37.22 -4.65
N THR A 7 12.31 -36.66 -5.15
CA THR A 7 12.13 -35.32 -5.67
C THR A 7 12.06 -34.28 -4.55
N ARG A 8 12.45 -33.06 -4.90
CA ARG A 8 12.36 -31.83 -4.11
C ARG A 8 10.95 -31.65 -3.51
N ALA A 9 10.90 -31.34 -2.23
CA ALA A 9 9.72 -30.75 -1.59
C ALA A 9 10.20 -29.63 -0.65
N ALA A 10 10.31 -28.43 -1.21
CA ALA A 10 10.36 -27.18 -0.45
C ALA A 10 9.19 -26.31 -0.92
N SER A 11 7.97 -26.78 -0.68
CA SER A 11 6.75 -25.96 -0.79
C SER A 11 6.61 -25.15 0.48
N LYS A 12 7.37 -24.05 0.59
CA LYS A 12 7.25 -23.10 1.70
C LYS A 12 7.35 -21.68 1.14
N SER A 13 6.25 -21.15 0.60
CA SER A 13 6.24 -19.74 0.16
C SER A 13 4.87 -19.08 -0.08
N MET A 14 3.74 -19.80 -0.07
CA MET A 14 2.44 -19.19 -0.39
C MET A 14 1.67 -18.66 0.83
N ASP A 15 1.84 -19.27 2.01
CA ASP A 15 1.09 -18.85 3.21
C ASP A 15 1.61 -17.53 3.80
N SER A 16 2.93 -17.31 3.77
CA SER A 16 3.55 -16.12 4.35
C SER A 16 3.10 -14.81 3.69
N GLY A 17 2.83 -14.84 2.38
CA GLY A 17 2.35 -13.66 1.65
C GLY A 17 0.93 -13.27 2.04
N LEU A 18 0.04 -14.25 2.24
CA LEU A 18 -1.34 -14.00 2.65
C LEU A 18 -1.41 -13.45 4.08
N PHE A 19 -0.67 -14.07 5.02
CA PHE A 19 -0.61 -13.59 6.39
C PHE A 19 0.00 -12.18 6.49
N ALA A 20 1.04 -11.87 5.72
CA ALA A 20 1.62 -10.53 5.67
C ALA A 20 0.62 -9.50 5.13
N HIS A 21 -0.16 -9.87 4.11
CA HIS A 21 -1.17 -8.98 3.53
C HIS A 21 -2.30 -8.69 4.53
N VAL A 22 -2.82 -9.71 5.21
CA VAL A 22 -3.88 -9.54 6.23
C VAL A 22 -3.38 -8.69 7.40
N LYS A 23 -2.14 -8.91 7.85
CA LYS A 23 -1.52 -8.12 8.92
C LYS A 23 -1.32 -6.65 8.53
N ALA A 24 -0.85 -6.39 7.30
CA ALA A 24 -0.67 -5.03 6.79
C ALA A 24 -2.00 -4.25 6.71
N GLN A 25 -3.11 -4.92 6.39
CA GLN A 25 -4.43 -4.31 6.42
C GLN A 25 -4.87 -3.92 7.84
N GLU A 26 -4.52 -4.72 8.85
CA GLU A 26 -4.83 -4.44 10.24
C GLU A 26 -3.99 -3.27 10.80
N GLU A 27 -2.69 -3.24 10.46
CA GLU A 27 -1.79 -2.15 10.84
C GLU A 27 -2.23 -0.81 10.22
N ARG A 28 -2.68 -0.81 8.95
CA ARG A 28 -3.22 0.38 8.29
C ARG A 28 -4.47 0.92 9.01
N LYS A 29 -5.41 0.05 9.35
CA LYS A 29 -6.64 0.43 10.07
C LYS A 29 -6.35 1.04 11.44
N LEU A 30 -5.29 0.59 12.11
CA LEU A 30 -4.87 1.19 13.38
C LEU A 30 -4.39 2.62 13.16
N VAL A 31 -3.53 2.85 12.17
CA VAL A 31 -3.05 4.20 11.83
C VAL A 31 -4.20 5.14 11.48
N ASP A 32 -5.19 4.67 10.71
CA ASP A 32 -6.38 5.46 10.36
C ASP A 32 -7.19 5.85 11.62
N LYS A 33 -7.42 4.91 12.55
CA LYS A 33 -8.08 5.21 13.84
C LYS A 33 -7.32 6.23 14.69
N LEU A 34 -5.99 6.14 14.72
CA LEU A 34 -5.16 7.10 15.46
C LEU A 34 -5.27 8.51 14.84
N ARG A 35 -5.38 8.60 13.50
CA ARG A 35 -5.63 9.88 12.80
C ARG A 35 -7.00 10.45 13.14
N ASP A 36 -8.04 9.62 13.17
CA ASP A 36 -9.41 10.05 13.48
C ASP A 36 -9.55 10.64 14.89
N ILE A 37 -8.72 10.18 15.85
CA ILE A 37 -8.67 10.69 17.22
C ILE A 37 -7.86 12.00 17.33
N GLY A 38 -7.21 12.44 16.24
CA GLY A 38 -6.39 13.66 16.22
C GLY A 38 -4.96 13.46 16.74
N LEU A 39 -4.51 12.22 16.95
CA LEU A 39 -3.16 11.96 17.47
C LEU A 39 -2.05 12.37 16.50
N GLY A 40 -2.36 12.55 15.22
CA GLY A 40 -1.41 13.08 14.23
C GLY A 40 -0.84 14.47 14.55
N GLN A 41 -1.47 15.22 15.46
CA GLN A 41 -0.96 16.52 15.94
C GLN A 41 0.10 16.38 17.04
N TYR A 42 0.14 15.23 17.72
CA TYR A 42 1.03 14.97 18.86
C TYR A 42 2.15 14.00 18.50
N ILE A 43 1.89 13.07 17.59
CA ILE A 43 2.85 12.09 17.10
C ILE A 43 2.82 12.02 15.57
N GLU A 44 3.98 11.81 14.97
CA GLU A 44 4.08 11.57 13.54
C GLU A 44 3.55 10.17 13.20
N LEU A 45 2.38 10.13 12.56
CA LEU A 45 1.79 8.88 12.08
C LEU A 45 2.36 8.53 10.70
N PRO A 46 2.64 7.25 10.39
CA PRO A 46 3.17 6.86 9.09
C PRO A 46 2.27 7.32 7.95
N GLN A 47 2.82 8.02 6.95
CA GLN A 47 2.08 8.49 5.78
C GLN A 47 2.89 8.27 4.49
N ILE A 48 2.19 8.21 3.35
CA ILE A 48 2.80 8.16 2.02
C ILE A 48 2.30 9.39 1.27
N ALA A 49 3.22 10.23 0.82
CA ALA A 49 2.92 11.40 0.01
C ALA A 49 3.47 11.20 -1.42
N VAL A 50 2.71 11.69 -2.41
CA VAL A 50 3.16 11.73 -3.81
C VAL A 50 3.69 13.14 -4.08
N MET A 51 4.94 13.24 -4.52
CA MET A 51 5.57 14.51 -4.92
C MET A 51 5.98 14.48 -6.41
N GLY A 52 6.00 15.65 -7.03
CA GLY A 52 6.42 15.85 -8.42
C GLY A 52 5.94 17.19 -8.95
N ASP A 53 6.48 17.61 -10.10
CA ASP A 53 6.15 18.90 -10.72
C ASP A 53 4.67 19.04 -11.08
N THR A 54 4.20 20.26 -11.32
CA THR A 54 2.86 20.52 -11.85
C THR A 54 2.70 19.76 -13.17
N SER A 55 1.51 19.19 -13.42
CA SER A 55 1.22 18.37 -14.62
C SER A 55 1.92 16.99 -14.73
N SER A 56 2.67 16.51 -13.72
CA SER A 56 3.30 15.16 -13.73
C SER A 56 2.33 13.97 -13.59
N GLY A 57 1.03 14.22 -13.56
CA GLY A 57 0.01 13.16 -13.49
C GLY A 57 -0.23 12.59 -12.08
N LYS A 58 0.17 13.30 -11.01
CA LYS A 58 -0.08 12.89 -9.61
C LYS A 58 -1.56 12.61 -9.33
N SER A 59 -2.45 13.50 -9.79
CA SER A 59 -3.90 13.34 -9.69
C SER A 59 -4.40 12.13 -10.49
N SER A 60 -3.83 11.87 -11.67
CA SER A 60 -4.15 10.70 -12.48
C SER A 60 -3.74 9.39 -11.78
N LEU A 61 -2.52 9.32 -11.25
CA LEU A 61 -2.03 8.16 -10.50
C LEU A 61 -2.89 7.89 -9.26
N LEU A 62 -3.16 8.93 -8.46
CA LEU A 62 -3.98 8.77 -7.26
C LEU A 62 -5.40 8.36 -7.63
N SER A 63 -5.99 8.88 -8.71
CA SER A 63 -7.33 8.49 -9.17
C SER A 63 -7.40 7.03 -9.59
N ALA A 64 -6.37 6.53 -10.28
CA ALA A 64 -6.29 5.14 -10.70
C ALA A 64 -6.13 4.18 -9.52
N LEU A 65 -5.40 4.60 -8.47
CA LEU A 65 -5.18 3.79 -7.27
C LEU A 65 -6.35 3.85 -6.26
N SER A 66 -6.96 5.02 -6.10
CA SER A 66 -8.03 5.22 -5.11
C SER A 66 -9.42 4.92 -5.65
N GLY A 67 -9.61 4.93 -6.97
CA GLY A 67 -10.93 4.89 -7.60
C GLY A 67 -11.74 6.18 -7.42
N VAL A 68 -11.14 7.24 -6.88
CA VAL A 68 -11.78 8.54 -6.64
C VAL A 68 -11.30 9.54 -7.69
N SER A 69 -12.22 10.29 -8.29
CA SER A 69 -11.85 11.37 -9.21
C SER A 69 -11.28 12.55 -8.42
N PHE A 70 -10.05 12.96 -8.77
CA PHE A 70 -9.42 14.14 -8.19
C PHE A 70 -9.79 15.39 -9.01
N PRO A 71 -10.06 16.53 -8.37
CA PRO A 71 -10.41 17.75 -9.08
C PRO A 71 -9.25 18.18 -10.00
N SER A 72 -9.56 18.38 -11.28
CA SER A 72 -8.62 18.87 -12.29
C SER A 72 -8.96 20.31 -12.62
N SER A 73 -8.52 21.26 -11.79
CA SER A 73 -8.61 22.69 -12.10
C SER A 73 -7.29 23.16 -12.72
N ASP A 74 -7.41 23.89 -13.83
CA ASP A 74 -6.32 24.33 -14.71
C ASP A 74 -5.46 25.46 -14.12
N GLN A 75 -5.67 25.83 -12.85
CA GLN A 75 -5.02 26.98 -12.22
C GLN A 75 -3.99 26.64 -11.15
N LEU A 76 -4.05 25.46 -10.53
CA LEU A 76 -3.00 24.99 -9.61
C LEU A 76 -3.19 23.50 -9.30
N THR A 77 -2.41 22.63 -9.94
CA THR A 77 -2.40 21.22 -9.59
C THR A 77 -1.59 21.02 -8.31
N THR A 78 -2.24 20.60 -7.21
CA THR A 78 -1.59 20.16 -5.96
C THR A 78 -0.60 19.02 -6.20
#